data_AF-A0A9P6BH33-F1
#
_entry.id   AF-A0A9P6BH33-F1
#
_cell.length_a   1.000
_cell.length_b   1.000
_cell.length_c   1.000
_cell.angle_alpha   90.00
_cell.angle_beta   90.00
_cell.angle_gamma   90.00
#
_symmetry.space_group_name_H-M   'P 1'
#
loop_
_entity.id
_entity.type
_entity.pdbx_description
1 polymer ?
#
loop_
_entity_poly.entity_id
_entity_poly.type
_entity_poly.pdbx_seq_one_letter_code
_entity_poly.pdbx_strand_id
1 'polypeptide(L)'
;MASLSLQRTHELTFHVESPILVDSGSASLTTSPSNSDSSYWTISLTRSGESLSVKVDWYRYGSNYHAPEDNKVYAFMHIVPHGNAEDIATTSISFQNSSGSSPRDMLLSLLKDVHSVDTCFVFTSDKTYPKVGLWAHRAILSRHKVFEKLILEATNGLKTTNGLESTKTNPTDDVEQGDAKKPSTSSPSAKDETSGMSSILTIQVDKFTLATMCSVLYFIYAGEVQLSIVPSQFAISKAESALVLYDTQGKTRESVRWDPLSADSAWKLKDVTWQELGLAAEFYGLGELGTLCEKEVSEMLNESNAIDILFNVGCHAAKVKKQAVDYIAEHMGSLFVGDGNPFEAFRDHPACHDMLVEVLRVKATKKA
;
A
#
# COMPACT_ATOMS: atom_id res chain seq x y z
N MET A 1 -16.84 -20.72 23.98
CA MET A 1 -18.11 -20.45 23.26
C MET A 1 -17.74 -19.72 21.97
N ALA A 2 -18.40 -20.03 20.84
CA ALA A 2 -18.17 -19.30 19.60
C ALA A 2 -19.22 -18.19 19.45
N SER A 3 -18.79 -16.99 19.10
CA SER A 3 -19.70 -15.89 18.77
C SER A 3 -19.48 -15.47 17.32
N LEU A 4 -20.60 -15.26 16.61
CA LEU A 4 -20.60 -14.76 15.25
C LEU A 4 -20.96 -13.27 15.31
N SER A 5 -20.12 -12.41 14.75
CA SER A 5 -20.48 -11.01 14.52
C SER A 5 -20.28 -10.67 13.05
N LEU A 6 -21.37 -10.32 12.38
CA LEU A 6 -21.32 -9.81 11.01
C LEU A 6 -21.01 -8.31 11.06
N GLN A 7 -19.78 -7.92 10.74
CA GLN A 7 -19.38 -6.50 10.79
C GLN A 7 -19.57 -5.78 9.44
N ARG A 8 -19.57 -6.51 8.31
CA ARG A 8 -19.79 -5.98 6.95
C ARG A 8 -20.47 -7.02 6.07
N THR A 9 -21.13 -6.60 5.00
CA THR A 9 -21.92 -7.48 4.12
C THR A 9 -21.13 -8.64 3.51
N HIS A 10 -19.79 -8.59 3.45
CA HIS A 10 -18.95 -9.64 2.84
C HIS A 10 -17.79 -10.12 3.74
N GLU A 11 -17.70 -9.65 4.98
CA GLU A 11 -16.63 -10.04 5.92
C GLU A 11 -17.24 -10.83 7.09
N LEU A 12 -16.89 -12.11 7.16
CA LEU A 12 -17.28 -13.01 8.24
C LEU A 12 -16.12 -13.15 9.22
N THR A 13 -16.24 -12.49 10.37
CA THR A 13 -15.28 -12.64 11.46
C THR A 13 -15.76 -13.76 12.39
N PHE A 14 -14.95 -14.81 12.52
CA PHE A 14 -15.21 -15.90 13.45
C PHE A 14 -14.36 -15.73 14.70
N HIS A 15 -15.03 -15.50 15.84
CA HIS A 15 -14.38 -15.58 17.13
C HIS A 15 -14.46 -17.02 17.64
N VAL A 16 -13.36 -17.74 17.44
CA VAL A 16 -13.21 -19.11 17.95
C VAL A 16 -12.36 -19.04 19.22
N GLU A 17 -13.01 -19.13 20.38
CA GLU A 17 -12.29 -19.40 21.62
C GLU A 17 -11.64 -20.78 21.51
N SER A 18 -10.31 -20.83 21.69
CA SER A 18 -9.56 -22.09 21.65
C SER A 18 -10.17 -23.08 22.65
N PRO A 19 -10.71 -24.23 22.20
CA PRO A 19 -11.06 -25.28 23.15
C PRO A 19 -9.78 -25.73 23.85
N ILE A 20 -9.88 -26.19 25.11
CA ILE A 20 -8.74 -26.84 25.77
C ILE A 20 -8.45 -28.14 25.01
N LEU A 21 -7.54 -28.06 24.04
CA LEU A 21 -7.07 -29.19 23.25
C LEU A 21 -6.01 -29.90 24.09
N VAL A 22 -6.38 -31.10 24.58
CA VAL A 22 -5.41 -32.09 25.09
C VAL A 22 -4.44 -32.43 23.95
N ASP A 23 -3.18 -32.78 24.23
CA ASP A 23 -2.05 -32.85 23.27
C ASP A 23 -2.23 -33.78 22.04
N SER A 24 -3.38 -34.45 21.91
CA SER A 24 -3.78 -35.31 20.80
C SER A 24 -5.23 -35.10 20.31
N GLY A 25 -5.86 -33.98 20.66
CA GLY A 25 -7.25 -33.69 20.32
C GLY A 25 -7.44 -32.94 18.99
N SER A 26 -8.47 -33.33 18.23
CA SER A 26 -9.04 -32.51 17.16
C SER A 26 -10.38 -31.93 17.60
N ALA A 27 -10.63 -30.67 17.28
CA ALA A 27 -11.93 -30.03 17.45
C ALA A 27 -12.38 -29.48 16.10
N SER A 28 -13.58 -29.84 15.67
CA SER A 28 -14.20 -29.28 14.47
C SER A 28 -15.41 -28.47 14.88
N LEU A 29 -15.49 -27.24 14.39
CA LEU A 29 -16.62 -26.35 14.60
C LEU A 29 -17.27 -26.07 13.25
N THR A 30 -18.54 -26.47 13.12
CA THR A 30 -19.36 -26.17 11.95
C THR A 30 -20.30 -25.03 12.30
N THR A 31 -20.22 -23.93 11.56
CA THR A 31 -21.11 -22.78 11.72
C THR A 31 -21.93 -22.61 10.46
N SER A 32 -23.25 -22.74 10.61
CA SER A 32 -24.21 -22.46 9.53
C SER A 32 -24.82 -21.07 9.75
N PRO A 33 -24.81 -20.16 8.78
CA PRO A 33 -25.60 -18.94 8.88
C PRO A 33 -27.09 -19.30 8.99
N SER A 34 -27.81 -18.58 9.86
CA SER A 34 -29.20 -18.91 10.23
C SER A 34 -30.24 -18.55 9.16
N ASN A 35 -29.83 -18.18 7.95
CA ASN A 35 -30.73 -17.84 6.86
C ASN A 35 -30.62 -18.89 5.76
N SER A 36 -31.76 -19.14 5.10
CA SER A 36 -32.08 -20.19 4.13
C SER A 36 -31.16 -20.38 2.92
N ASP A 37 -30.02 -19.70 2.86
CA ASP A 37 -28.97 -19.97 1.89
C ASP A 37 -28.08 -21.09 2.40
N SER A 38 -28.09 -22.17 1.65
CA SER A 38 -27.49 -23.46 1.88
C SER A 38 -25.97 -23.50 2.09
N SER A 39 -25.26 -22.38 2.16
CA SER A 39 -23.81 -22.39 2.34
C SER A 39 -23.40 -22.32 3.81
N TYR A 40 -22.49 -23.20 4.23
CA TYR A 40 -21.92 -23.20 5.58
C TYR A 40 -20.39 -23.28 5.52
N TRP A 41 -19.77 -22.82 6.60
CA TRP A 41 -18.33 -22.92 6.80
C TRP A 41 -18.02 -23.90 7.92
N THR A 42 -16.98 -24.70 7.74
CA THR A 42 -16.43 -25.57 8.78
C THR A 42 -15.01 -25.10 9.08
N ILE A 43 -14.75 -24.78 10.34
CA ILE A 43 -13.40 -24.46 10.83
C ILE A 43 -12.95 -25.62 11.71
N SER A 44 -11.89 -26.31 11.30
CA SER A 44 -11.29 -27.40 12.05
C SER A 44 -9.97 -26.98 12.65
N LEU A 45 -9.84 -27.16 13.96
CA LEU A 45 -8.63 -26.91 14.74
C LEU A 45 -8.03 -28.27 15.13
N THR A 46 -6.80 -28.53 14.72
CA THR A 46 -6.07 -29.75 15.06
C THR A 46 -4.80 -29.39 15.81
N ARG A 47 -4.65 -29.87 17.05
CA ARG A 47 -3.40 -29.71 17.80
C ARG A 47 -2.56 -30.97 17.67
N SER A 48 -1.27 -30.81 17.38
CA SER A 48 -0.28 -31.89 17.37
C SER A 48 0.97 -31.41 18.12
N GLY A 49 1.05 -31.76 19.41
CA GLY A 49 2.08 -31.23 20.31
C GLY A 49 1.98 -29.70 20.46
N GLU A 50 3.06 -29.01 20.11
CA GLU A 50 3.17 -27.53 20.14
C GLU A 50 2.58 -26.85 18.90
N SER A 51 2.16 -27.61 17.89
CA SER A 51 1.62 -27.08 16.64
C SER A 51 0.09 -27.05 16.65
N LEU A 52 -0.49 -25.91 16.26
CA LEU A 52 -1.92 -25.77 15.97
C LEU A 52 -2.12 -25.62 14.46
N SER A 53 -2.87 -26.54 13.85
CA SER A 53 -3.32 -26.45 12.47
C SER A 53 -4.76 -25.96 12.43
N VAL A 54 -5.03 -24.98 11.57
CA VAL A 54 -6.38 -24.48 11.32
C VAL A 54 -6.73 -24.76 9.87
N LYS A 55 -7.88 -25.41 9.65
CA LYS A 55 -8.42 -25.71 8.33
C LYS A 55 -9.79 -25.07 8.21
N VAL A 56 -10.02 -24.30 7.14
CA VAL A 56 -11.31 -23.67 6.85
C VAL A 56 -11.85 -24.27 5.56
N ASP A 57 -12.98 -24.93 5.66
CA ASP A 57 -13.69 -25.52 4.52
C ASP A 57 -14.99 -24.76 4.29
N TRP A 58 -15.29 -24.45 3.03
CA TRP A 58 -16.58 -23.87 2.64
C TRP A 58 -17.41 -24.92 1.90
N TYR A 59 -18.68 -25.02 2.27
CA TYR A 59 -19.63 -25.94 1.66
C TYR A 59 -20.85 -25.16 1.17
N ARG A 60 -21.33 -25.49 -0.03
CA ARG A 60 -22.60 -24.97 -0.58
C ARG A 60 -23.57 -26.13 -0.77
N TYR A 61 -24.64 -26.18 0.02
CA TYR A 61 -25.66 -27.23 -0.05
C TYR A 61 -26.52 -27.05 -1.32
N GLY A 62 -26.77 -28.13 -2.04
CA GLY A 62 -27.65 -28.13 -3.22
C GLY A 62 -26.97 -28.03 -4.60
N SER A 63 -25.64 -27.91 -4.68
CA SER A 63 -24.93 -28.03 -5.95
C SER A 63 -24.08 -29.30 -6.00
N ASN A 64 -24.60 -30.35 -6.64
CA ASN A 64 -23.74 -31.35 -7.31
C ASN A 64 -22.99 -30.72 -8.51
N TYR A 65 -23.16 -29.43 -8.75
CA TYR A 65 -22.32 -28.63 -9.62
C TYR A 65 -21.02 -28.30 -8.88
N HIS A 66 -19.91 -28.82 -9.41
CA HIS A 66 -18.62 -28.16 -9.26
C HIS A 66 -18.85 -26.67 -9.54
N ALA A 67 -18.52 -25.81 -8.58
CA ALA A 67 -18.55 -24.38 -8.82
C ALA A 67 -17.70 -24.12 -10.09
N PRO A 68 -18.21 -23.36 -11.08
CA PRO A 68 -17.37 -22.95 -12.20
C PRO A 68 -16.11 -22.29 -11.63
N GLU A 69 -14.95 -22.58 -12.23
CA GLU A 69 -13.61 -22.15 -11.76
C GLU A 69 -13.49 -20.64 -11.47
N ASP A 70 -14.45 -19.85 -11.96
CA ASP A 70 -14.52 -18.40 -11.85
C ASP A 70 -15.05 -17.88 -10.49
N ASN A 71 -15.68 -18.71 -9.65
CA ASN A 71 -16.11 -18.31 -8.31
C ASN A 71 -15.07 -18.70 -7.24
N LYS A 72 -13.91 -18.05 -7.28
CA LYS A 72 -12.91 -18.16 -6.21
C LYS A 72 -13.37 -17.37 -5.00
N VAL A 73 -13.78 -18.08 -3.95
CA VAL A 73 -14.00 -17.48 -2.63
C VAL A 73 -12.65 -17.39 -1.93
N TYR A 74 -12.15 -16.17 -1.72
CA TYR A 74 -10.92 -15.93 -0.98
C TYR A 74 -11.24 -15.85 0.51
N ALA A 75 -10.64 -16.75 1.30
CA ALA A 75 -10.75 -16.74 2.76
C ALA A 75 -9.46 -16.16 3.35
N PHE A 76 -9.59 -15.06 4.09
CA PHE A 76 -8.49 -14.51 4.88
C PHE A 76 -8.66 -14.96 6.33
N MET A 77 -7.61 -15.53 6.90
CA MET A 77 -7.60 -15.96 8.30
C MET A 77 -6.57 -15.14 9.06
N HIS A 78 -7.05 -14.33 10.00
CA HIS A 78 -6.22 -13.65 10.99
C HIS A 78 -6.25 -14.47 12.29
N ILE A 79 -5.10 -15.06 12.65
CA ILE A 79 -4.94 -15.72 13.95
C ILE A 79 -4.43 -14.67 14.93
N VAL A 80 -5.24 -14.34 15.95
CA VAL A 80 -4.85 -13.44 17.04
C VAL A 80 -4.64 -14.28 18.30
N PRO A 81 -3.38 -14.51 18.73
CA PRO A 81 -3.12 -15.26 19.96
C PRO A 81 -3.60 -14.45 21.18
N HIS A 82 -4.45 -15.05 22.01
CA HIS A 82 -4.78 -14.52 23.33
C HIS A 82 -3.75 -15.03 24.35
N GLY A 83 -2.61 -14.34 24.45
CA GLY A 83 -1.58 -14.57 25.47
C GLY A 83 -0.84 -13.27 25.77
N ASN A 84 -0.18 -13.18 26.92
CA ASN A 84 0.73 -12.05 27.19
C ASN A 84 1.79 -12.01 26.06
N ALA A 85 2.06 -10.82 25.53
CA ALA A 85 2.92 -10.63 24.36
C ALA A 85 4.35 -11.19 24.53
N GLU A 86 4.76 -11.49 25.76
CA GLU A 86 6.08 -12.01 26.10
C GLU A 86 6.23 -13.55 25.90
N ASP A 87 5.13 -14.30 25.78
CA ASP A 87 5.16 -15.78 25.66
C ASP A 87 4.97 -16.30 24.22
N ILE A 88 4.86 -15.42 23.22
CA ILE A 88 4.63 -15.82 21.84
C ILE A 88 5.96 -16.21 21.19
N ALA A 89 6.36 -17.46 21.38
CA ALA A 89 7.38 -18.10 20.55
C ALA A 89 6.96 -18.03 19.07
N THR A 90 7.94 -17.76 18.22
CA THR A 90 7.86 -17.54 16.77
C THR A 90 6.83 -18.45 16.09
N THR A 91 5.64 -17.92 15.82
CA THR A 91 4.57 -18.67 15.15
C THR A 91 4.88 -18.76 13.66
N SER A 92 5.32 -19.92 13.18
CA SER A 92 5.44 -20.18 11.74
C SER A 92 4.10 -20.64 11.18
N ILE A 93 3.39 -19.72 10.52
CA ILE A 93 2.14 -20.06 9.81
C ILE A 93 2.52 -20.65 8.45
N SER A 94 2.29 -21.95 8.25
CA SER A 94 2.44 -22.60 6.94
C SER A 94 1.07 -22.83 6.30
N PHE A 95 0.86 -22.28 5.10
CA PHE A 95 -0.35 -22.48 4.31
C PHE A 95 -0.11 -23.62 3.31
N GLN A 96 -0.82 -24.74 3.46
CA GLN A 96 -0.86 -25.81 2.46
C GLN A 96 -2.06 -25.57 1.52
N ASN A 97 -1.85 -24.78 0.46
CA ASN A 97 -2.84 -24.65 -0.61
C ASN A 97 -2.73 -25.86 -1.55
N SER A 98 -3.79 -26.66 -1.62
CA SER A 98 -3.91 -27.84 -2.49
C SER A 98 -4.12 -27.49 -3.99
N SER A 99 -4.09 -26.20 -4.34
CA SER A 99 -4.13 -25.69 -5.72
C SER A 99 -3.13 -24.55 -5.95
N GLY A 100 -1.85 -24.94 -6.10
CA GLY A 100 -0.84 -24.37 -7.02
C GLY A 100 -0.48 -22.88 -7.03
N SER A 101 -1.18 -21.98 -6.35
CA SER A 101 -0.83 -20.56 -6.30
C SER A 101 -0.01 -20.29 -5.05
N SER A 102 1.18 -19.71 -5.23
CA SER A 102 1.99 -19.30 -4.11
C SER A 102 1.27 -18.18 -3.33
N PRO A 103 1.45 -18.06 -2.00
CA PRO A 103 0.89 -16.93 -1.23
C PRO A 103 1.22 -15.56 -1.85
N ARG A 104 2.34 -15.49 -2.56
CA ARG A 104 2.78 -14.34 -3.30
C ARG A 104 1.90 -14.00 -4.51
N ASP A 105 1.49 -15.00 -5.29
CA ASP A 105 0.58 -14.80 -6.42
C ASP A 105 -0.78 -14.27 -5.94
N MET A 106 -1.21 -14.72 -4.76
CA MET A 106 -2.43 -14.22 -4.12
C MET A 106 -2.29 -12.75 -3.73
N LEU A 107 -1.20 -12.35 -3.07
CA LEU A 107 -0.96 -10.94 -2.73
C LEU A 107 -0.85 -10.06 -3.99
N LEU A 108 -0.15 -10.52 -5.03
CA LEU A 108 -0.09 -9.82 -6.31
C LEU A 108 -1.46 -9.64 -6.96
N SER A 109 -2.36 -10.61 -6.81
CA SER A 109 -3.73 -10.49 -7.32
C SER A 109 -4.54 -9.37 -6.63
N LEU A 110 -4.18 -9.01 -5.40
CA LEU A 110 -4.79 -7.90 -4.68
C LEU A 110 -4.39 -6.55 -5.25
N LEU A 111 -3.18 -6.38 -5.79
CA LEU A 111 -2.75 -5.09 -6.35
C LEU A 111 -3.70 -4.55 -7.43
N LYS A 112 -4.36 -5.45 -8.17
CA LYS A 112 -5.35 -5.13 -9.21
C LYS A 112 -6.81 -5.24 -8.76
N ASP A 113 -7.06 -5.66 -7.53
CA ASP A 113 -8.43 -5.85 -7.02
C ASP A 113 -9.06 -4.52 -6.62
N VAL A 114 -9.92 -4.00 -7.49
CA VAL A 114 -10.63 -2.74 -7.27
C VAL A 114 -11.74 -2.83 -6.22
N HIS A 115 -12.13 -4.03 -5.79
CA HIS A 115 -13.26 -4.22 -4.87
C HIS A 115 -12.83 -4.27 -3.40
N SER A 116 -11.58 -4.61 -3.13
CA SER A 116 -11.04 -4.72 -1.77
C SER A 116 -10.20 -3.52 -1.32
N VAL A 117 -9.81 -2.64 -2.25
CA VAL A 117 -9.02 -1.44 -1.94
C VAL A 117 -9.81 -0.42 -1.14
N ASP A 118 -9.14 0.21 -0.16
CA ASP A 118 -9.74 1.15 0.78
C ASP A 118 -8.87 2.39 1.04
N THR A 119 -7.73 2.52 0.34
CA THR A 119 -6.87 3.71 0.33
C THR A 119 -6.46 4.07 -1.08
N CYS A 120 -6.43 5.37 -1.36
CA CYS A 120 -6.07 5.95 -2.64
C CYS A 120 -4.94 6.97 -2.46
N PHE A 121 -3.83 6.76 -3.14
CA PHE A 121 -2.74 7.73 -3.26
C PHE A 121 -3.01 8.66 -4.44
N VAL A 122 -2.95 9.97 -4.21
CA VAL A 122 -3.16 11.01 -5.23
C VAL A 122 -1.88 11.80 -5.43
N PHE A 123 -1.43 11.88 -6.68
CA PHE A 123 -0.17 12.50 -7.07
C PHE A 123 -0.41 13.95 -7.50
N THR A 124 -0.14 14.91 -6.62
CA THR A 124 -0.43 16.33 -6.92
C THR A 124 0.70 17.01 -7.69
N SER A 125 1.93 16.52 -7.53
CA SER A 125 3.12 17.07 -8.19
C SER A 125 3.45 16.43 -9.54
N ASP A 126 2.86 15.27 -9.86
CA ASP A 126 3.12 14.56 -11.11
C ASP A 126 2.41 15.27 -12.27
N LYS A 127 3.19 16.06 -13.02
CA LYS A 127 2.71 16.80 -14.20
C LYS A 127 2.29 15.88 -15.35
N THR A 128 2.80 14.65 -15.38
CA THR A 128 2.47 13.67 -16.42
C THR A 128 1.12 13.03 -16.13
N TYR A 129 0.85 12.78 -14.84
CA TYR A 129 -0.32 12.06 -14.37
C TYR A 129 -1.11 12.85 -13.30
N PRO A 130 -1.55 14.09 -13.61
CA PRO A 130 -2.31 14.86 -12.64
C PRO A 130 -3.63 14.15 -12.35
N LYS A 131 -3.99 14.08 -11.06
CA LYS A 131 -5.28 13.52 -10.59
C LYS A 131 -5.46 12.03 -10.85
N VAL A 132 -4.38 11.26 -10.86
CA VAL A 132 -4.46 9.79 -10.91
C VAL A 132 -4.46 9.24 -9.50
N GLY A 133 -5.39 8.32 -9.24
CA GLY A 133 -5.48 7.59 -7.99
C GLY A 133 -4.82 6.22 -8.12
N LEU A 134 -3.83 5.93 -7.27
CA LEU A 134 -3.26 4.60 -7.11
C LEU A 134 -3.87 3.96 -5.86
N TRP A 135 -4.58 2.84 -6.03
CA TRP A 135 -5.33 2.22 -4.95
C TRP A 135 -4.55 1.11 -4.26
N ALA A 136 -4.78 0.96 -2.96
CA ALA A 136 -4.11 -0.01 -2.11
C ALA A 136 -4.98 -0.41 -0.90
N HIS A 137 -4.50 -1.38 -0.14
CA HIS A 137 -5.13 -1.94 1.05
C HIS A 137 -4.46 -1.42 2.32
N ARG A 138 -5.23 -0.76 3.20
CA ARG A 138 -4.76 -0.30 4.52
C ARG A 138 -4.21 -1.43 5.35
N ALA A 139 -4.87 -2.59 5.33
CA ALA A 139 -4.47 -3.76 6.10
C ALA A 139 -3.06 -4.25 5.76
N ILE A 140 -2.63 -4.07 4.51
CA ILE A 140 -1.28 -4.43 4.05
C ILE A 140 -0.30 -3.29 4.39
N LEU A 141 -0.66 -2.05 4.05
CA LEU A 141 0.17 -0.88 4.28
C LEU A 141 0.49 -0.63 5.76
N SER A 142 -0.47 -0.88 6.66
CA SER A 142 -0.30 -0.64 8.10
C SER A 142 0.72 -1.57 8.77
N ARG A 143 1.22 -2.58 8.06
CA ARG A 143 2.36 -3.39 8.51
C ARG A 143 3.68 -2.60 8.50
N HIS A 144 3.71 -1.46 7.82
CA HIS A 144 4.86 -0.57 7.73
C HIS A 144 4.59 0.72 8.50
N LYS A 145 5.44 1.02 9.49
CA LYS A 145 5.26 2.13 10.46
C LYS A 145 5.00 3.50 9.82
N VAL A 146 5.69 3.80 8.71
CA VAL A 146 5.51 5.10 8.02
C VAL A 146 4.14 5.18 7.36
N PHE A 147 3.70 4.11 6.69
CA PHE A 147 2.38 4.07 6.08
C PHE A 147 1.26 4.04 7.12
N GLU A 148 1.42 3.34 8.24
CA GLU A 148 0.49 3.39 9.38
C GLU A 148 0.30 4.83 9.88
N LYS A 149 1.41 5.58 10.05
CA LYS A 149 1.38 6.99 10.43
C LYS A 149 0.66 7.85 9.39
N LEU A 150 0.94 7.67 8.10
CA LEU A 150 0.25 8.39 7.02
C LEU A 150 -1.25 8.10 7.00
N ILE A 151 -1.64 6.83 7.22
CA ILE A 151 -3.05 6.41 7.29
C ILE A 151 -3.75 7.08 8.47
N LEU A 152 -3.11 7.12 9.64
CA LEU A 152 -3.64 7.77 10.84
C LEU A 152 -3.78 9.29 10.65
N GLU A 153 -2.78 9.94 10.07
CA GLU A 153 -2.79 11.37 9.76
C GLU A 153 -3.94 11.71 8.80
N ALA A 154 -4.11 10.96 7.70
CA ALA A 154 -5.19 11.15 6.76
C ALA A 154 -6.57 10.91 7.40
N THR A 155 -6.69 9.90 8.27
CA THR A 155 -7.95 9.58 8.98
C THR A 155 -8.32 10.69 9.97
N ASN A 156 -7.33 11.27 10.66
CA ASN A 156 -7.55 12.35 11.60
C ASN A 156 -7.85 13.69 10.91
N GLY A 157 -7.20 13.97 9.77
CA GLY A 157 -7.48 15.15 8.95
C GLY A 157 -8.94 15.24 8.52
N LEU A 158 -9.55 14.11 8.17
CA LEU A 158 -10.98 14.01 7.84
C LEU A 158 -11.93 14.46 8.97
N LYS A 159 -11.54 14.23 10.23
CA LYS A 159 -12.37 14.59 11.39
C LYS A 159 -12.39 16.09 11.64
N THR A 160 -11.29 16.76 11.34
CA THR A 160 -11.13 18.22 11.53
C THR A 160 -11.88 19.03 10.47
N THR A 161 -11.96 18.57 9.22
CA THR A 161 -12.66 19.31 8.15
C THR A 161 -14.18 19.24 8.30
N ASN A 162 -14.71 18.15 8.85
CA ASN A 162 -16.17 17.99 9.03
C ASN A 162 -16.73 18.70 10.28
N GLY A 163 -15.88 19.35 11.09
CA GLY A 163 -16.27 20.03 12.33
C GLY A 163 -16.28 21.56 12.28
N LEU A 164 -15.93 22.18 11.14
CA LEU A 164 -15.67 23.62 11.07
C LEU A 164 -16.39 24.33 9.91
N GLU A 165 -17.64 23.98 9.65
CA GLU A 165 -18.58 24.82 8.87
C GLU A 165 -19.93 24.95 9.61
N SER A 166 -19.89 25.43 10.85
CA SER A 166 -21.07 26.03 11.50
C SER A 166 -20.81 27.53 11.69
N THR A 167 -21.26 28.29 10.70
CA THR A 167 -21.69 29.70 10.75
C THR A 167 -21.29 30.51 12.00
N LYS A 168 -20.20 31.29 11.88
CA LYS A 168 -20.19 32.65 12.45
C LYS A 168 -20.76 33.59 11.41
N THR A 169 -22.08 33.72 11.40
CA THR A 169 -22.75 34.93 10.94
C THR A 169 -22.33 36.05 11.88
N ASN A 170 -21.69 37.09 11.33
CA ASN A 170 -21.49 38.33 12.06
C ASN A 170 -22.88 38.96 12.33
N PRO A 171 -23.14 39.46 13.55
CA PRO A 171 -24.33 40.27 13.79
C PRO A 171 -24.14 41.59 13.05
N THR A 172 -25.01 41.84 12.08
CA THR A 172 -25.20 43.19 11.54
C THR A 172 -26.35 43.77 12.34
N ASP A 173 -26.03 44.72 13.22
CA ASP A 173 -27.02 45.62 13.79
C ASP A 173 -27.62 46.44 12.66
N ASP A 174 -28.93 46.35 12.45
CA ASP A 174 -29.82 47.51 12.31
C ASP A 174 -31.31 47.11 12.14
N VAL A 175 -32.09 47.54 13.13
CA VAL A 175 -33.40 48.21 13.05
C VAL A 175 -34.63 47.52 12.42
N GLU A 176 -35.53 47.13 13.34
CA GLU A 176 -37.00 47.27 13.42
C GLU A 176 -37.99 46.94 12.26
N GLN A 177 -39.01 46.17 12.71
CA GLN A 177 -40.46 46.23 12.46
C GLN A 177 -41.07 45.59 11.21
N GLY A 178 -41.96 44.61 11.47
CA GLY A 178 -43.01 44.19 10.54
C GLY A 178 -43.62 42.82 10.85
N ASP A 179 -44.73 42.81 11.59
CA ASP A 179 -45.63 41.68 11.88
C ASP A 179 -45.99 40.79 10.67
N ALA A 180 -45.96 39.47 10.85
CA ALA A 180 -47.05 38.54 10.45
C ALA A 180 -46.69 37.08 10.79
N LYS A 181 -47.38 36.57 11.83
CA LYS A 181 -47.35 35.20 12.34
C LYS A 181 -48.02 34.24 11.35
N LYS A 182 -47.28 33.25 10.81
CA LYS A 182 -47.85 32.12 10.05
C LYS A 182 -47.31 30.79 10.59
N PRO A 183 -48.16 29.81 10.96
CA PRO A 183 -47.71 28.54 11.51
C PRO A 183 -47.30 27.59 10.36
N SER A 184 -46.01 27.31 10.23
CA SER A 184 -45.51 26.30 9.30
C SER A 184 -45.35 24.96 10.01
N THR A 185 -46.22 24.05 9.59
CA THR A 185 -46.29 22.61 9.85
C THR A 185 -44.92 21.93 9.83
N SER A 186 -44.54 21.35 10.98
CA SER A 186 -43.39 20.46 11.11
C SER A 186 -43.71 19.09 10.51
N SER A 187 -43.26 18.86 9.28
CA SER A 187 -43.22 17.52 8.70
C SER A 187 -42.01 16.76 9.26
N PRO A 188 -42.17 15.50 9.70
CA PRO A 188 -41.05 14.68 10.15
C PRO A 188 -40.17 14.34 8.96
N SER A 189 -38.99 14.98 8.91
CA SER A 189 -37.91 14.64 7.99
C SER A 189 -37.47 13.21 8.28
N ALA A 190 -37.65 12.34 7.29
CA ALA A 190 -37.16 10.98 7.30
C ALA A 190 -35.64 11.00 7.50
N LYS A 191 -35.18 10.37 8.58
CA LYS A 191 -33.77 10.09 8.81
C LYS A 191 -33.38 9.02 7.78
N ASP A 192 -32.74 9.47 6.71
CA ASP A 192 -32.16 8.60 5.70
C ASP A 192 -30.91 7.94 6.30
N GLU A 193 -31.07 6.70 6.78
CA GLU A 193 -29.99 5.88 7.35
C GLU A 193 -29.10 5.28 6.24
N THR A 194 -28.63 6.10 5.30
CA THR A 194 -27.56 5.71 4.37
C THR A 194 -26.20 5.85 5.06
N SER A 195 -26.04 5.20 6.21
CA SER A 195 -24.83 5.22 7.04
C SER A 195 -24.14 3.86 6.96
N GLY A 196 -23.24 3.69 6.00
CA GLY A 196 -22.43 2.48 5.91
C GLY A 196 -21.36 2.44 4.83
N MET A 197 -21.27 3.43 3.94
CA MET A 197 -20.14 3.50 3.01
C MET A 197 -18.92 3.98 3.77
N SER A 198 -18.02 3.04 4.07
CA SER A 198 -16.68 3.30 4.58
C SER A 198 -16.04 4.39 3.72
N SER A 199 -15.80 5.56 4.32
CA SER A 199 -15.17 6.68 3.63
C SER A 199 -13.81 6.22 3.11
N ILE A 200 -13.62 6.29 1.80
CA ILE A 200 -12.34 6.04 1.15
C ILE A 200 -11.28 6.97 1.75
N LEU A 201 -10.12 6.43 2.10
CA LEU A 201 -9.02 7.22 2.62
C LEU A 201 -8.14 7.72 1.47
N THR A 202 -7.91 9.03 1.40
CA THR A 202 -7.04 9.64 0.39
C THR A 202 -5.74 10.12 1.02
N ILE A 203 -4.60 9.76 0.42
CA ILE A 203 -3.26 10.18 0.83
C ILE A 203 -2.62 10.96 -0.32
N GLN A 204 -2.17 12.18 -0.06
CA GLN A 204 -1.46 12.99 -1.06
C GLN A 204 0.02 12.59 -1.13
N VAL A 205 0.54 12.44 -2.35
CA VAL A 205 1.93 12.09 -2.64
C VAL A 205 2.53 13.15 -3.55
N ASP A 206 3.46 13.92 -3.00
CA ASP A 206 4.04 15.07 -3.70
C ASP A 206 5.52 14.86 -4.05
N LYS A 207 6.18 13.89 -3.41
CA LYS A 207 7.62 13.68 -3.55
C LYS A 207 8.02 12.70 -4.65
N PHE A 208 7.12 11.80 -5.02
CA PHE A 208 7.42 10.67 -5.89
C PHE A 208 6.42 10.60 -7.03
N THR A 209 6.88 10.11 -8.18
CA THR A 209 6.02 9.86 -9.34
C THR A 209 5.08 8.67 -9.08
N LEU A 210 4.04 8.57 -9.89
CA LEU A 210 3.16 7.40 -9.91
C LEU A 210 3.95 6.10 -10.12
N ALA A 211 4.91 6.10 -11.04
CA ALA A 211 5.73 4.93 -11.35
C ALA A 211 6.53 4.45 -10.13
N THR A 212 7.21 5.38 -9.44
CA THR A 212 7.98 5.07 -8.24
C THR A 212 7.11 4.47 -7.14
N MET A 213 5.91 5.02 -6.94
CA MET A 213 4.97 4.45 -5.95
C MET A 213 4.45 3.07 -6.35
N CYS A 214 4.22 2.81 -7.64
CA CYS A 214 3.89 1.46 -8.11
C CYS A 214 5.02 0.47 -7.78
N SER A 215 6.30 0.83 -7.99
CA SER A 215 7.44 -0.01 -7.60
C SER A 215 7.47 -0.27 -6.09
N VAL A 216 7.21 0.74 -5.27
CA VAL A 216 7.15 0.61 -3.80
C VAL A 216 6.02 -0.33 -3.38
N LEU A 217 4.81 -0.17 -3.94
CA LEU A 217 3.69 -1.07 -3.64
C LEU A 217 3.97 -2.49 -4.12
N TYR A 218 4.57 -2.65 -5.29
CA TYR A 218 4.94 -3.97 -5.78
C TYR A 218 5.90 -4.67 -4.81
N PHE A 219 6.91 -3.96 -4.30
CA PHE A 219 7.80 -4.49 -3.28
C PHE A 219 7.06 -4.89 -2.00
N ILE A 220 6.16 -4.04 -1.49
CA ILE A 220 5.38 -4.33 -0.27
C ILE A 220 4.53 -5.60 -0.41
N TYR A 221 3.93 -5.82 -1.59
CA TYR A 221 3.01 -6.95 -1.82
C TYR A 221 3.75 -8.22 -2.23
N ALA A 222 4.82 -8.09 -3.02
CA ALA A 222 5.47 -9.20 -3.68
C ALA A 222 6.82 -9.59 -3.05
N GLY A 223 7.44 -8.71 -2.27
CA GLY A 223 8.81 -8.86 -1.77
C GLY A 223 9.89 -8.77 -2.87
N GLU A 224 9.53 -8.29 -4.07
CA GLU A 224 10.45 -8.15 -5.20
C GLU A 224 10.42 -6.75 -5.79
N VAL A 225 11.47 -6.38 -6.52
CA VAL A 225 11.56 -5.08 -7.18
C VAL A 225 11.20 -5.19 -8.64
N GLN A 226 10.35 -4.27 -9.09
CA GLN A 226 10.02 -4.08 -10.50
C GLN A 226 10.25 -2.62 -10.87
N LEU A 227 11.22 -2.37 -11.75
CA LEU A 227 11.56 -1.04 -12.24
C LEU A 227 10.70 -0.62 -13.44
N SER A 228 10.39 -1.59 -14.32
CA SER A 228 9.49 -1.40 -15.46
C SER A 228 8.07 -1.74 -15.06
N ILE A 229 7.29 -0.71 -14.75
CA ILE A 229 5.93 -0.87 -14.25
C ILE A 229 4.97 -1.23 -15.36
N VAL A 230 4.16 -2.26 -15.12
CA VAL A 230 3.03 -2.64 -15.97
C VAL A 230 1.74 -2.16 -15.30
N PRO A 231 1.11 -1.07 -15.78
CA PRO A 231 -0.04 -0.45 -15.09
C PRO A 231 -1.22 -1.40 -14.84
N SER A 232 -1.43 -2.41 -15.68
CA SER A 232 -2.50 -3.39 -15.52
C SER A 232 -2.37 -4.31 -14.30
N GLN A 233 -1.22 -4.30 -13.63
CA GLN A 233 -1.02 -4.99 -12.36
C GLN A 233 -1.58 -4.22 -11.16
N PHE A 234 -2.00 -2.97 -11.36
CA PHE A 234 -2.41 -2.06 -10.30
C PHE A 234 -3.86 -1.60 -10.49
N ALA A 235 -4.56 -1.42 -9.39
CA ALA A 235 -5.83 -0.71 -9.33
C ALA A 235 -5.53 0.79 -9.44
N ILE A 236 -5.74 1.35 -10.64
CA ILE A 236 -5.52 2.77 -10.95
C ILE A 236 -6.85 3.39 -11.40
N SER A 237 -7.17 4.59 -10.94
CA SER A 237 -8.33 5.37 -11.40
C SER A 237 -7.93 6.76 -11.90
N LYS A 238 -8.73 7.30 -12.82
CA LYS A 238 -8.60 8.68 -13.31
C LYS A 238 -9.58 9.58 -12.55
N ALA A 239 -9.05 10.66 -11.97
CA ALA A 239 -9.75 11.75 -11.27
C ALA A 239 -10.42 11.41 -9.92
N GLU A 240 -10.56 12.47 -9.11
CA GLU A 240 -11.09 12.61 -7.73
C GLU A 240 -12.45 11.93 -7.43
N SER A 241 -13.10 11.35 -8.43
CA SER A 241 -14.28 10.51 -8.28
C SER A 241 -13.86 9.15 -7.73
N ALA A 242 -14.34 8.85 -6.51
CA ALA A 242 -14.33 7.54 -5.88
C ALA A 242 -14.42 6.42 -6.93
N LEU A 243 -13.67 5.33 -6.74
CA LEU A 243 -13.95 4.05 -7.40
C LEU A 243 -15.47 3.84 -7.33
N VAL A 244 -16.16 3.97 -8.46
CA VAL A 244 -17.61 3.85 -8.50
C VAL A 244 -17.91 2.38 -8.29
N LEU A 245 -18.06 2.00 -7.01
CA LEU A 245 -18.53 0.69 -6.58
C LEU A 245 -20.01 0.57 -6.94
N TYR A 246 -20.33 -0.54 -7.59
CA TYR A 246 -21.68 -0.91 -8.01
C TYR A 246 -22.63 -0.92 -6.81
N ASP A 247 -23.86 -0.43 -7.00
CA ASP A 247 -24.95 -0.75 -6.09
C ASP A 247 -25.44 -2.19 -6.34
N THR A 248 -26.18 -2.74 -5.37
CA THR A 248 -26.83 -4.06 -5.48
C THR A 248 -27.92 -4.15 -6.55
N GLN A 249 -28.19 -3.05 -7.28
CA GLN A 249 -29.19 -2.95 -8.35
C GLN A 249 -28.56 -2.95 -9.76
N GLY A 250 -27.22 -3.07 -9.86
CA GLY A 250 -26.54 -3.25 -11.14
C GLY A 250 -26.55 -2.02 -12.06
N LYS A 251 -26.83 -0.82 -11.54
CA LYS A 251 -26.76 0.42 -12.33
C LYS A 251 -25.38 1.05 -12.26
N THR A 252 -24.64 0.98 -13.37
CA THR A 252 -23.45 1.80 -13.59
C THR A 252 -23.86 3.24 -13.89
N ARG A 253 -23.38 4.20 -13.08
CA ARG A 253 -22.97 5.48 -13.66
C ARG A 253 -21.55 5.27 -14.15
N GLU A 254 -21.30 5.62 -15.42
CA GLU A 254 -20.08 5.37 -16.20
C GLU A 254 -18.78 5.50 -15.38
N SER A 255 -18.45 4.43 -14.65
CA SER A 255 -17.10 4.04 -14.34
C SER A 255 -16.50 3.74 -15.69
N VAL A 256 -15.71 4.69 -16.16
CA VAL A 256 -14.91 4.53 -17.37
C VAL A 256 -13.99 3.34 -17.09
N ARG A 257 -14.45 2.15 -17.47
CA ARG A 257 -13.66 0.92 -17.57
C ARG A 257 -12.69 1.16 -18.72
N TRP A 258 -11.74 2.05 -18.48
CA TRP A 258 -10.69 2.37 -19.42
C TRP A 258 -9.77 1.17 -19.44
N ASP A 259 -9.50 0.65 -20.63
CA ASP A 259 -8.58 -0.45 -20.81
C ASP A 259 -7.15 0.10 -20.77
N PRO A 260 -6.40 -0.04 -19.66
CA PRO A 260 -5.03 0.46 -19.56
C PRO A 260 -4.10 -0.24 -20.55
N LEU A 261 -4.59 -1.33 -21.18
CA LEU A 261 -3.88 -2.21 -22.11
C LEU A 261 -4.19 -1.95 -23.59
N SER A 262 -4.98 -0.94 -23.93
CA SER A 262 -5.10 -0.57 -25.35
C SER A 262 -3.71 -0.24 -25.90
N ALA A 263 -3.36 -0.78 -27.07
CA ALA A 263 -2.04 -0.59 -27.68
C ALA A 263 -1.68 0.90 -27.91
N ASP A 264 -2.71 1.76 -27.89
CA ASP A 264 -2.65 3.20 -28.04
C ASP A 264 -2.69 3.96 -26.69
N SER A 265 -2.58 3.26 -25.56
CA SER A 265 -2.63 3.86 -24.23
C SER A 265 -1.42 4.79 -24.03
N ALA A 266 -1.70 6.08 -23.84
CA ALA A 266 -0.71 7.12 -23.57
C ALA A 266 0.05 6.95 -22.23
N TRP A 267 -0.15 5.82 -21.52
CA TRP A 267 0.24 5.62 -20.13
C TRP A 267 1.44 4.68 -19.97
N LYS A 268 2.43 4.80 -20.86
CA LYS A 268 3.74 4.20 -20.59
C LYS A 268 4.37 4.98 -19.43
N LEU A 269 4.29 4.40 -18.24
CA LEU A 269 5.01 4.89 -17.08
C LEU A 269 6.51 4.84 -17.41
N LYS A 270 7.22 5.91 -17.06
CA LYS A 270 8.68 5.94 -17.13
C LYS A 270 9.23 4.81 -16.27
N ASP A 271 10.26 4.12 -16.74
CA ASP A 271 11.01 3.17 -15.91
C ASP A 271 11.58 3.89 -14.69
N VAL A 272 11.42 3.25 -13.54
CA VAL A 272 11.92 3.76 -12.26
C VAL A 272 13.40 3.42 -12.17
N THR A 273 14.22 4.40 -11.76
CA THR A 273 15.63 4.12 -11.53
C THR A 273 15.88 3.58 -10.12
N TRP A 274 16.96 2.84 -9.92
CA TRP A 274 17.36 2.40 -8.57
C TRP A 274 17.59 3.56 -7.61
N GLN A 275 18.02 4.72 -8.11
CA GLN A 275 18.20 5.94 -7.32
C GLN A 275 16.85 6.50 -6.85
N GLU A 276 15.87 6.63 -7.75
CA GLU A 276 14.52 7.09 -7.43
C GLU A 276 13.85 6.15 -6.41
N LEU A 277 13.99 4.84 -6.60
CA LEU A 277 13.45 3.83 -5.69
C LEU A 277 14.15 3.83 -4.32
N GLY A 278 15.47 4.02 -4.29
CA GLY A 278 16.23 4.13 -3.05
C GLY A 278 15.80 5.31 -2.18
N LEU A 279 15.59 6.48 -2.78
CA LEU A 279 15.05 7.67 -2.09
C LEU A 279 13.63 7.44 -1.55
N ALA A 280 12.79 6.73 -2.32
CA ALA A 280 11.45 6.36 -1.85
C ALA A 280 11.52 5.35 -0.70
N ALA A 281 12.40 4.35 -0.78
CA ALA A 281 12.60 3.36 0.27
C ALA A 281 13.04 4.00 1.59
N GLU A 282 13.99 4.94 1.53
CA GLU A 282 14.40 5.72 2.70
C GLU A 282 13.23 6.53 3.28
N PHE A 283 12.51 7.27 2.43
CA PHE A 283 11.38 8.10 2.85
C PHE A 283 10.27 7.30 3.54
N TYR A 284 9.94 6.10 3.01
CA TYR A 284 8.91 5.23 3.58
C TYR A 284 9.44 4.25 4.64
N GLY A 285 10.73 4.32 5.00
CA GLY A 285 11.33 3.45 6.02
C GLY A 285 11.38 1.97 5.63
N LEU A 286 11.54 1.67 4.34
CA LEU A 286 11.64 0.31 3.79
C LEU A 286 13.10 -0.13 3.73
N GLY A 287 13.68 -0.45 4.89
CA GLY A 287 15.13 -0.69 5.03
C GLY A 287 15.70 -1.82 4.15
N GLU A 288 14.95 -2.91 3.96
CA GLU A 288 15.37 -4.01 3.07
C GLU A 288 15.46 -3.56 1.60
N LEU A 289 14.44 -2.81 1.15
CA LEU A 289 14.43 -2.22 -0.19
C LEU A 289 15.56 -1.20 -0.36
N GLY A 290 15.82 -0.36 0.66
CA GLY A 290 16.92 0.59 0.65
C GLY A 290 18.27 -0.10 0.51
N THR A 291 18.51 -1.16 1.28
CA THR A 291 19.75 -1.96 1.22
C THR A 291 19.94 -2.60 -0.16
N LEU A 292 18.85 -3.11 -0.76
CA LEU A 292 18.88 -3.66 -2.10
C LEU A 292 19.20 -2.57 -3.14
N CYS A 293 18.55 -1.41 -3.06
CA CYS A 293 18.82 -0.28 -3.97
C CYS A 293 20.28 0.18 -3.87
N GLU A 294 20.83 0.31 -2.65
CA GLU A 294 22.24 0.68 -2.45
C GLU A 294 23.19 -0.33 -3.09
N LYS A 295 22.90 -1.63 -2.97
CA LYS A 295 23.69 -2.70 -3.59
C LYS A 295 23.70 -2.54 -5.10
N GLU A 296 22.53 -2.46 -5.73
CA GLU A 296 22.40 -2.39 -7.18
C GLU A 296 22.99 -1.10 -7.76
N VAL A 297 22.78 0.06 -7.12
CA VAL A 297 23.41 1.33 -7.53
C VAL A 297 24.94 1.23 -7.49
N SER A 298 25.48 0.54 -6.49
CA SER A 298 26.94 0.38 -6.35
C SER A 298 27.52 -0.57 -7.39
N GLU A 299 26.79 -1.61 -7.78
CA GLU A 299 27.18 -2.52 -8.87
C GLU A 299 27.12 -1.84 -10.25
N MET A 300 26.30 -0.80 -10.39
CA MET A 300 26.19 0.00 -11.62
C MET A 300 27.26 1.10 -11.77
N LEU A 301 28.12 1.31 -10.78
CA LEU A 301 29.17 2.33 -10.83
C LEU A 301 30.13 2.09 -12.00
N ASN A 302 30.27 3.09 -12.86
CA ASN A 302 31.19 3.12 -13.98
C ASN A 302 31.67 4.55 -14.26
N GLU A 303 32.60 4.72 -15.19
CA GLU A 303 33.19 6.01 -15.52
C GLU A 303 32.17 7.06 -15.97
N SER A 304 31.06 6.66 -16.60
CA SER A 304 30.05 7.60 -17.11
C SER A 304 29.09 8.12 -16.04
N ASN A 305 28.94 7.42 -14.91
CA ASN A 305 27.91 7.74 -13.91
C ASN A 305 28.45 7.90 -12.48
N ALA A 306 29.72 7.61 -12.20
CA ALA A 306 30.24 7.58 -10.84
C ALA A 306 30.06 8.91 -10.08
N ILE A 307 30.27 10.05 -10.78
CA ILE A 307 30.11 11.38 -10.18
C ILE A 307 28.64 11.69 -9.93
N ASP A 308 27.76 11.40 -10.90
CA ASP A 308 26.32 11.58 -10.74
C ASP A 308 25.79 10.76 -9.55
N ILE A 309 26.19 9.50 -9.43
CA ILE A 309 25.82 8.63 -8.30
C ILE A 309 26.36 9.18 -6.98
N LEU A 310 27.60 9.68 -6.94
CA LEU A 310 28.18 10.28 -5.73
C LEU A 310 27.33 11.43 -5.21
N PHE A 311 26.87 12.33 -6.09
CA PHE A 311 26.09 13.50 -5.69
C PHE A 311 24.61 13.19 -5.45
N ASN A 312 23.97 12.44 -6.34
CA ASN A 312 22.53 12.21 -6.26
C ASN A 312 22.15 11.12 -5.25
N VAL A 313 23.04 10.17 -4.96
CA VAL A 313 22.78 9.04 -4.05
C VAL A 313 23.72 9.05 -2.86
N GLY A 314 25.00 9.32 -3.07
CA GLY A 314 26.01 9.31 -2.00
C GLY A 314 25.77 10.35 -0.90
N CYS A 315 24.98 11.40 -1.14
CA CYS A 315 24.54 12.32 -0.10
C CYS A 315 23.65 11.67 0.97
N HIS A 316 22.92 10.62 0.61
CA HIS A 316 21.93 9.97 1.46
C HIS A 316 22.33 8.54 1.87
N ALA A 317 23.13 7.87 1.03
CA ALA A 317 23.60 6.51 1.28
C ALA A 317 25.12 6.46 1.51
N ALA A 318 25.54 6.42 2.78
CA ALA A 318 26.96 6.44 3.17
C ALA A 318 27.78 5.30 2.54
N LYS A 319 27.17 4.13 2.34
CA LYS A 319 27.82 2.99 1.69
C LYS A 319 28.10 3.25 0.20
N VAL A 320 27.09 3.73 -0.52
CA VAL A 320 27.22 4.13 -1.94
C VAL A 320 28.23 5.26 -2.07
N LYS A 321 28.21 6.26 -1.18
CA LYS A 321 29.18 7.35 -1.13
C LYS A 321 30.61 6.81 -1.08
N LYS A 322 30.89 5.93 -0.12
CA LYS A 322 32.21 5.35 0.06
C LYS A 322 32.66 4.62 -1.21
N GLN A 323 31.79 3.78 -1.78
CA GLN A 323 32.11 3.02 -3.00
C GLN A 323 32.34 3.94 -4.21
N ALA A 324 31.54 4.99 -4.38
CA ALA A 324 31.70 5.96 -5.46
C ALA A 324 33.01 6.77 -5.30
N VAL A 325 33.32 7.24 -4.09
CA VAL A 325 34.58 7.93 -3.79
C VAL A 325 35.79 7.03 -4.08
N ASP A 326 35.73 5.77 -3.62
CA ASP A 326 36.80 4.79 -3.87
C ASP A 326 37.00 4.54 -5.37
N TYR A 327 35.90 4.36 -6.11
CA TYR A 327 35.89 4.13 -7.55
C TYR A 327 36.48 5.33 -8.31
N ILE A 328 36.04 6.55 -8.00
CA ILE A 328 36.52 7.78 -8.64
C ILE A 328 38.02 7.98 -8.36
N ALA A 329 38.46 7.73 -7.12
CA ALA A 329 39.88 7.82 -6.78
C ALA A 329 40.72 6.81 -7.59
N GLU A 330 40.24 5.58 -7.77
CA GLU A 330 40.95 4.57 -8.59
C GLU A 330 41.03 4.96 -10.07
N HIS A 331 39.93 5.46 -10.63
CA HIS A 331 39.77 5.77 -12.06
C HIS A 331 39.98 7.26 -12.38
N MET A 332 40.62 8.01 -11.49
CA MET A 332 40.81 9.47 -11.65
C MET A 332 41.56 9.83 -12.94
N GLY A 333 42.41 8.94 -13.47
CA GLY A 333 43.13 9.19 -14.72
C GLY A 333 42.24 9.15 -15.97
N SER A 334 41.24 8.27 -16.00
CA SER A 334 40.29 8.14 -17.12
C SER A 334 39.10 9.09 -16.99
N LEU A 335 38.64 9.34 -15.77
CA LEU A 335 37.53 10.27 -15.50
C LEU A 335 37.87 11.74 -15.80
N PHE A 336 39.14 12.11 -15.77
CA PHE A 336 39.61 13.49 -15.96
C PHE A 336 40.37 13.65 -17.30
N VAL A 337 39.95 12.89 -18.33
CA VAL A 337 40.54 12.99 -19.67
C VAL A 337 40.03 14.26 -20.36
N GLY A 338 40.95 15.17 -20.67
CA GLY A 338 40.68 16.44 -21.34
C GLY A 338 40.62 17.63 -20.37
N ASP A 339 40.22 18.80 -20.89
CA ASP A 339 40.16 20.04 -20.11
C ASP A 339 38.86 20.20 -19.30
N GLY A 340 37.97 19.20 -19.37
CA GLY A 340 36.67 19.24 -18.68
C GLY A 340 36.79 18.86 -17.20
N ASN A 341 36.35 19.74 -16.30
CA ASN A 341 36.16 19.40 -14.90
C ASN A 341 34.92 18.50 -14.76
N PRO A 342 35.06 17.23 -14.34
CA PRO A 342 33.92 16.32 -14.32
C PRO A 342 32.95 16.62 -13.15
N PHE A 343 33.34 17.52 -12.24
CA PHE A 343 32.49 18.06 -11.16
C PHE A 343 31.73 19.35 -11.56
N GLU A 344 31.93 19.88 -12.77
CA GLU A 344 31.39 21.19 -13.17
C GLU A 344 29.86 21.27 -13.04
N ALA A 345 29.15 20.19 -13.36
CA ALA A 345 27.70 20.09 -13.23
C ALA A 345 27.19 20.23 -11.78
N PHE A 346 28.07 20.01 -10.80
CA PHE A 346 27.76 20.02 -9.37
C PHE A 346 28.46 21.15 -8.61
N ARG A 347 29.06 22.13 -9.30
CA ARG A 347 29.82 23.22 -8.67
C ARG A 347 29.02 24.01 -7.61
N ASP A 348 27.70 24.11 -7.82
CA ASP A 348 26.77 24.84 -6.94
C ASP A 348 26.17 23.92 -5.85
N HIS A 349 26.51 22.62 -5.85
CA HIS A 349 26.06 21.68 -4.84
C HIS A 349 26.79 21.94 -3.51
N PRO A 350 26.09 22.05 -2.36
CA PRO A 350 26.69 22.45 -1.09
C PRO A 350 27.79 21.48 -0.61
N ALA A 351 27.69 20.19 -0.98
CA ALA A 351 28.68 19.17 -0.64
C ALA A 351 29.82 19.02 -1.67
N CYS A 352 29.86 19.81 -2.74
CA CYS A 352 30.82 19.60 -3.84
C CYS A 352 32.27 19.72 -3.39
N HIS A 353 32.57 20.73 -2.59
CA HIS A 353 33.92 20.93 -2.06
C HIS A 353 34.36 19.76 -1.18
N ASP A 354 33.50 19.35 -0.25
CA ASP A 354 33.80 18.26 0.69
C ASP A 354 33.99 16.92 -0.02
N MET A 355 33.15 16.61 -1.01
CA MET A 355 33.25 15.41 -1.83
C MET A 355 34.55 15.39 -2.64
N LEU A 356 34.95 16.51 -3.24
CA LEU A 356 36.21 16.61 -3.97
C LEU A 356 37.41 16.39 -3.05
N VAL A 357 37.43 17.05 -1.89
CA VAL A 357 38.49 16.88 -0.88
C VAL A 357 38.58 15.43 -0.40
N GLU A 358 37.44 14.76 -0.22
CA GLU A 358 37.38 13.36 0.18
C GLU A 358 37.97 12.42 -0.89
N VAL A 359 37.60 12.61 -2.16
CA VAL A 359 38.19 11.88 -3.31
C VAL A 359 39.70 12.07 -3.38
N LEU A 360 40.18 13.32 -3.26
CA LEU A 360 41.61 13.63 -3.28
C LEU A 360 42.36 13.00 -2.10
N ARG A 361 41.75 12.98 -0.91
CA ARG A 361 42.31 12.34 0.28
C ARG A 361 42.46 10.83 0.08
N VAL A 362 41.41 10.16 -0.39
CA VAL A 362 41.45 8.72 -0.70
C VAL A 362 42.49 8.41 -1.77
N LYS A 363 42.62 9.25 -2.80
CA LYS A 363 43.66 9.11 -3.84
C LYS A 363 45.06 9.20 -3.26
N ALA A 364 45.31 10.17 -2.39
CA ALA A 364 46.62 10.36 -1.76
C ALA A 364 47.01 9.15 -0.90
N THR A 365 46.06 8.59 -0.15
CA THR A 365 46.31 7.41 0.70
C THR A 365 46.57 6.13 -0.07
N LYS A 366 46.05 5.98 -1.31
CA LYS A 366 46.28 4.78 -2.15
C LYS A 366 47.64 4.81 -2.89
N LYS A 367 48.33 5.95 -2.92
CA LYS A 367 49.66 6.10 -3.57
C LYS A 367 50.83 5.92 -2.60
N ALA A 368 50.57 6.03 -1.30
CA ALA A 368 51.54 5.75 -0.24
C ALA A 368 51.54 4.25 0.05
#